data_AF-A0A4Q2V7M8-F1
#
_entry.id   AF-A0A4Q2V7M8-F1
#
_cell.length_a   1.000
_cell.length_b   1.000
_cell.length_c   1.000
_cell.angle_alpha   90.00
_cell.angle_beta   90.00
_cell.angle_gamma   90.00
#
_symmetry.space_group_name_H-M   'P 1'
#
loop_
_entity.id
_entity.type
_entity.pdbx_description
1 polymer ?
#
loop_
_entity_poly.entity_id
_entity_poly.type
_entity_poly.pdbx_seq_one_letter_code
_entity_poly.pdbx_strand_id
1 'polypeptide(L)'
;MTSYTNNEGPLLAPSIINSSTGLEFLIRILYPGVSVKSIDYIAEKLYPQVYDGSYPYHTSLERSDLVFADCLIHLSNNALSKALENKTYAYRFSIPPSVHGQDVAYTFYNHGDREVDPRAAETIQGYIANFVRSGNPNGFNLPYFAMQGKNYSMNNVGVNGTQTFVDPARGLAVDYWASGKIWDDILY
;
A
#
# COMPACT_ATOMS: atom_id res chain seq x y z
N MET A 1 -14.66 -1.31 0.94
CA MET A 1 -13.51 -2.23 0.98
C MET A 1 -12.36 -1.56 0.26
N THR A 2 -11.13 -1.70 0.74
CA THR A 2 -9.93 -1.08 0.14
C THR A 2 -8.82 -2.12 0.01
N SER A 3 -7.87 -1.87 -0.89
CA SER A 3 -6.73 -2.76 -1.09
C SER A 3 -5.53 -2.08 -1.73
N TYR A 4 -4.40 -2.77 -1.63
CA TYR A 4 -3.15 -2.48 -2.33
C TYR A 4 -2.34 -3.77 -2.50
N THR A 5 -1.32 -3.76 -3.35
CA THR A 5 -0.34 -4.84 -3.49
C THR A 5 0.85 -4.60 -2.56
N ASN A 6 1.45 -5.63 -1.99
CA ASN A 6 2.53 -5.48 -1.02
C ASN A 6 3.78 -4.75 -1.55
N ASN A 7 3.91 -4.58 -2.87
CA ASN A 7 5.06 -3.96 -3.51
C ASN A 7 4.61 -2.98 -4.62
N GLU A 8 3.90 -1.91 -4.25
CA GLU A 8 3.35 -0.92 -5.21
C GLU A 8 4.42 -0.14 -5.98
N GLY A 9 5.58 0.12 -5.37
CA GLY A 9 6.59 1.07 -5.87
C GLY A 9 7.25 0.72 -7.20
N PRO A 10 7.80 -0.50 -7.43
CA PRO A 10 8.74 -0.76 -8.52
C PRO A 10 8.26 -0.54 -9.95
N LEU A 11 6.94 -0.54 -10.21
CA LEU A 11 6.38 -0.25 -11.53
C LEU A 11 5.88 1.21 -11.67
N LEU A 12 5.82 1.93 -10.56
CA LEU A 12 5.35 3.31 -10.48
C LEU A 12 6.53 4.29 -10.40
N ALA A 13 7.56 3.96 -9.62
CA ALA A 13 8.76 4.75 -9.46
C ALA A 13 9.78 4.46 -10.58
N PRO A 14 10.37 5.49 -11.21
CA PRO A 14 11.47 5.28 -12.16
C PRO A 14 12.66 4.62 -11.47
N SER A 15 13.10 3.45 -11.96
CA SER A 15 14.20 2.67 -11.36
C SER A 15 15.57 3.38 -11.34
N ILE A 16 15.72 4.47 -12.10
CA ILE A 16 16.87 5.38 -12.02
C ILE A 16 16.95 6.14 -10.68
N ILE A 17 15.86 6.17 -9.92
CA ILE A 17 15.78 6.81 -8.61
C ILE A 17 16.24 5.83 -7.54
N ASN A 18 17.55 5.72 -7.41
CA ASN A 18 18.23 4.77 -6.52
C ASN A 18 19.27 5.45 -5.61
N SER A 19 19.06 6.73 -5.30
CA SER A 19 19.92 7.52 -4.42
C SER A 19 19.10 8.55 -3.64
N SER A 20 19.65 9.11 -2.57
CA SER A 20 18.98 10.18 -1.81
C SER A 20 18.72 11.43 -2.65
N THR A 21 19.64 11.80 -3.55
CA THR A 21 19.42 12.90 -4.51
C THR A 21 18.30 12.56 -5.51
N GLY A 22 18.24 11.30 -5.96
CA GLY A 22 17.13 10.83 -6.79
C GLY A 22 15.79 10.91 -6.06
N LEU A 23 15.75 10.55 -4.78
CA LEU A 23 14.54 10.62 -3.97
C LEU A 23 14.07 12.06 -3.77
N GLU A 24 14.99 12.98 -3.46
CA GLU A 24 14.64 14.41 -3.41
C GLU A 24 14.06 14.88 -4.75
N PHE A 25 14.70 14.52 -5.86
CA PHE A 25 14.23 14.87 -7.20
C PHE A 25 12.81 14.33 -7.45
N LEU A 26 12.53 13.09 -7.03
CA LEU A 26 11.20 12.48 -7.10
C LEU A 26 10.14 13.28 -6.34
N ILE A 27 10.46 13.66 -5.09
CA ILE A 27 9.55 14.44 -4.23
C ILE A 27 9.25 15.79 -4.89
N ARG A 28 10.25 16.45 -5.48
CA ARG A 28 10.06 17.74 -6.19
C ARG A 28 9.23 17.61 -7.47
N ILE A 29 9.29 16.48 -8.16
CA ILE A 29 8.41 16.19 -9.31
C ILE A 29 6.96 16.04 -8.86
N LEU A 30 6.74 15.25 -7.80
CA LEU A 30 5.40 14.97 -7.30
C LEU A 30 4.76 16.18 -6.60
N TYR A 31 5.57 16.99 -5.92
CA TYR A 31 5.16 18.15 -5.14
C TYR A 31 5.98 19.39 -5.53
N PRO A 32 5.67 20.01 -6.69
CA PRO A 32 6.36 21.22 -7.12
C PRO A 32 6.27 22.34 -6.06
N GLY A 33 7.41 22.99 -5.77
CA GLY A 33 7.48 24.07 -4.79
C GLY A 33 7.61 23.61 -3.33
N VAL A 34 7.70 22.30 -3.07
CA VAL A 34 7.97 21.76 -1.72
C VAL A 34 9.24 22.36 -1.11
N SER A 35 9.15 22.77 0.17
CA SER A 35 10.29 23.33 0.88
C SER A 35 11.41 22.30 1.10
N VAL A 36 12.65 22.79 1.19
CA VAL A 36 13.80 21.97 1.59
C VAL A 36 13.58 21.32 2.96
N LYS A 37 12.97 22.04 3.90
CA LYS A 37 12.65 21.53 5.24
C LYS A 37 11.74 20.31 5.20
N SER A 38 10.73 20.30 4.32
CA SER A 38 9.81 19.16 4.18
C SER A 38 10.51 17.98 3.52
N ILE A 39 11.35 18.22 2.50
CA ILE A 39 12.21 17.21 1.89
C ILE A 39 13.12 16.56 2.95
N ASP A 40 13.82 17.37 3.75
CA ASP A 40 14.71 16.90 4.81
C ASP A 40 13.93 16.07 5.84
N TYR A 41 12.75 16.53 6.25
CA TYR A 41 11.89 15.79 7.17
C TYR A 41 11.48 14.43 6.60
N ILE A 42 11.07 14.36 5.33
CA ILE A 42 10.71 13.12 4.66
C ILE A 42 11.92 12.19 4.58
N ALA A 43 13.05 12.69 4.07
CA ALA A 43 14.24 11.90 3.79
C ALA A 43 14.99 11.46 5.06
N GLU A 44 14.92 12.21 6.15
CA GLU A 44 15.70 11.92 7.36
C GLU A 44 14.87 11.36 8.51
N LYS A 45 13.57 11.67 8.57
CA LYS A 45 12.70 11.25 9.69
C LYS A 45 11.70 10.18 9.30
N LEU A 46 11.05 10.32 8.15
CA LEU A 46 10.04 9.36 7.72
C LEU A 46 10.67 8.14 7.04
N TYR A 47 11.69 8.38 6.22
CA TYR A 47 12.39 7.34 5.45
C TYR A 47 13.90 7.52 5.56
N PRO A 48 14.53 7.32 6.73
CA PRO A 48 15.97 7.50 6.87
C PRO A 48 16.77 6.52 5.99
N GLN A 49 17.98 6.93 5.61
CA GLN A 49 18.89 6.12 4.78
C GLN A 49 19.56 4.97 5.58
N VAL A 50 18.76 4.10 6.17
CA VAL A 50 19.17 2.98 7.03
C VAL A 50 18.73 1.67 6.37
N TYR A 51 19.68 0.76 6.15
CA TYR A 51 19.48 -0.45 5.34
C TYR A 51 19.78 -1.76 6.10
N ASP A 52 19.85 -1.68 7.43
CA ASP A 52 20.19 -2.80 8.32
C ASP A 52 19.00 -3.73 8.64
N GLY A 53 17.85 -3.49 8.02
CA GLY A 53 16.61 -4.22 8.27
C GLY A 53 15.73 -3.65 9.39
N SER A 54 16.12 -2.54 10.01
CA SER A 54 15.23 -1.80 10.94
C SER A 54 14.05 -1.11 10.24
N TYR A 55 14.13 -0.92 8.93
CA TYR A 55 13.09 -0.40 8.05
C TYR A 55 12.69 -1.46 7.01
N PRO A 56 11.49 -1.36 6.41
CA PRO A 56 11.00 -2.32 5.40
C PRO A 56 11.68 -2.16 4.01
N TYR A 57 12.91 -1.62 3.98
CA TYR A 57 13.74 -1.47 2.79
C TYR A 57 15.21 -1.74 3.12
N HIS A 58 15.94 -2.28 2.15
CA HIS A 58 17.33 -2.70 2.25
C HIS A 58 18.25 -2.00 1.24
N THR A 59 17.68 -1.26 0.30
CA THR A 59 18.43 -0.48 -0.69
C THR A 59 17.84 0.91 -0.86
N SER A 60 18.61 1.83 -1.46
CA SER A 60 18.10 3.15 -1.78
C SER A 60 16.99 3.14 -2.84
N LEU A 61 16.96 2.10 -3.69
CA LEU A 61 15.87 1.89 -4.64
C LEU A 61 14.59 1.49 -3.89
N GLU A 62 14.66 0.45 -3.05
CA GLU A 62 13.50 0.00 -2.24
C GLU A 62 12.96 1.11 -1.33
N ARG A 63 13.84 1.94 -0.77
CA ARG A 63 13.45 3.13 -0.01
C ARG A 63 12.65 4.11 -0.88
N SER A 64 13.09 4.36 -2.11
CA SER A 64 12.40 5.27 -3.03
C SER A 64 11.08 4.68 -3.52
N ASP A 65 11.05 3.38 -3.81
CA ASP A 65 9.84 2.62 -4.13
C ASP A 65 8.80 2.73 -3.01
N LEU A 66 9.22 2.60 -1.75
CA LEU A 66 8.33 2.74 -0.60
C LEU A 66 7.79 4.17 -0.46
N VAL A 67 8.63 5.19 -0.61
CA VAL A 67 8.16 6.60 -0.58
C VAL A 67 7.10 6.82 -1.66
N PHE A 68 7.32 6.29 -2.86
CA PHE A 68 6.39 6.42 -3.98
C PHE A 68 5.08 5.66 -3.75
N ALA A 69 5.17 4.45 -3.21
CA ALA A 69 4.01 3.65 -2.80
C ALA A 69 3.17 4.38 -1.74
N ASP A 70 3.83 4.93 -0.72
CA ASP A 70 3.18 5.64 0.38
C ASP A 70 2.50 6.92 -0.10
N CYS A 71 3.16 7.69 -0.96
CA CYS A 71 2.69 9.00 -1.40
C CYS A 71 1.64 8.95 -2.53
N LEU A 72 1.29 7.76 -3.04
CA LEU A 72 0.26 7.59 -4.08
C LEU A 72 -0.84 6.60 -3.67
N ILE A 73 -0.45 5.42 -3.19
CA ILE A 73 -1.38 4.29 -3.00
C ILE A 73 -1.75 4.10 -1.54
N HIS A 74 -0.75 3.98 -0.65
CA HIS A 74 -1.05 3.71 0.76
C HIS A 74 -1.73 4.91 1.43
N LEU A 75 -1.39 6.16 1.08
CA LEU A 75 -2.12 7.32 1.60
C LEU A 75 -3.61 7.25 1.27
N SER A 76 -3.96 6.80 0.07
CA SER A 76 -5.36 6.80 -0.40
C SER A 76 -6.16 5.76 0.37
N ASN A 77 -5.57 4.58 0.58
CA ASN A 77 -6.13 3.52 1.42
C ASN A 77 -6.32 3.98 2.88
N ASN A 78 -5.30 4.62 3.46
CA ASN A 78 -5.31 5.11 4.83
C ASN A 78 -6.33 6.25 5.03
N ALA A 79 -6.32 7.24 4.15
CA ALA A 79 -7.23 8.39 4.19
C ALA A 79 -8.69 7.95 4.05
N LEU A 80 -9.00 7.04 3.11
CA LEU A 80 -10.35 6.51 2.95
C LEU A 80 -10.80 5.71 4.18
N SER A 81 -9.91 4.89 4.75
CA SER A 81 -10.24 4.13 5.96
C SER A 81 -10.52 5.04 7.15
N LYS A 82 -9.68 6.07 7.37
CA LYS A 82 -9.87 7.05 8.45
C LYS A 82 -11.13 7.89 8.27
N ALA A 83 -11.43 8.33 7.04
CA ALA A 83 -12.64 9.09 6.73
C ALA A 83 -13.92 8.29 7.07
N LEU A 84 -13.83 6.96 7.04
CA LEU A 84 -14.91 6.04 7.42
C LEU A 84 -14.75 5.50 8.84
N GLU A 85 -13.98 6.17 9.71
CA GLU A 85 -13.74 5.77 11.11
C GLU A 85 -13.22 4.34 11.27
N ASN A 86 -12.40 3.88 10.31
CA ASN A 86 -11.91 2.51 10.17
C ASN A 86 -13.03 1.47 10.09
N LYS A 87 -14.26 1.87 9.75
CA LYS A 87 -15.38 0.95 9.42
C LYS A 87 -15.24 0.46 7.98
N THR A 88 -14.04 -0.03 7.67
CA THR A 88 -13.63 -0.55 6.36
C THR A 88 -13.13 -1.98 6.48
N TYR A 89 -13.10 -2.66 5.35
CA TYR A 89 -12.43 -3.95 5.18
C TYR A 89 -11.24 -3.70 4.27
N ALA A 90 -10.02 -3.92 4.79
CA ALA A 90 -8.78 -3.68 4.06
C ALA A 90 -8.02 -5.00 3.84
N TYR A 91 -7.56 -5.25 2.62
CA TYR A 91 -6.66 -6.37 2.34
C TYR A 91 -5.43 -5.90 1.57
N ARG A 92 -4.31 -6.62 1.73
CA ARG A 92 -3.19 -6.53 0.81
C ARG A 92 -3.02 -7.82 0.02
N PHE A 93 -2.74 -7.68 -1.27
CA PHE A 93 -2.24 -8.79 -2.09
C PHE A 93 -0.75 -8.96 -1.82
N SER A 94 -0.26 -10.18 -1.63
CA SER A 94 1.15 -10.42 -1.28
C SER A 94 1.76 -11.63 -1.98
N ILE A 95 1.16 -12.11 -3.07
CA ILE A 95 1.77 -13.19 -3.86
C ILE A 95 2.91 -12.57 -4.69
N PRO A 96 4.17 -13.02 -4.53
CA PRO A 96 5.31 -12.41 -5.21
C PRO A 96 5.16 -12.39 -6.75
N PRO A 97 5.72 -11.37 -7.44
CA PRO A 97 6.46 -10.23 -6.89
C PRO A 97 5.56 -9.16 -6.24
N SER A 98 4.24 -9.32 -6.29
CA SER A 98 3.23 -8.47 -5.67
C SER A 98 3.31 -7.01 -6.12
N VAL A 99 3.63 -6.79 -7.39
CA VAL A 99 3.78 -5.45 -7.96
C VAL A 99 2.44 -4.80 -8.29
N HIS A 100 2.44 -3.48 -8.46
CA HIS A 100 1.25 -2.71 -8.83
C HIS A 100 0.47 -3.36 -9.99
N GLY A 101 -0.82 -3.59 -9.79
CA GLY A 101 -1.74 -4.16 -10.78
C GLY A 101 -1.64 -5.67 -11.00
N GLN A 102 -0.73 -6.39 -10.34
CA GLN A 102 -0.63 -7.85 -10.48
C GLN A 102 -1.90 -8.57 -9.98
N ASP A 103 -2.57 -8.02 -8.98
CA ASP A 103 -3.81 -8.55 -8.41
C ASP A 103 -5.03 -8.44 -9.34
N VAL A 104 -4.92 -7.71 -10.46
CA VAL A 104 -5.95 -7.64 -11.51
C VAL A 104 -6.22 -9.01 -12.13
N ALA A 105 -5.17 -9.80 -12.39
CA ALA A 105 -5.31 -11.16 -12.94
C ALA A 105 -6.05 -12.09 -11.96
N TYR A 106 -5.90 -11.87 -10.66
CA TYR A 106 -6.61 -12.62 -9.62
C TYR A 106 -8.07 -12.14 -9.48
N THR A 107 -8.30 -10.84 -9.61
CA THR A 107 -9.64 -10.23 -9.56
C THR A 107 -10.53 -10.75 -10.69
N PHE A 108 -10.00 -10.85 -11.90
CA PHE A 108 -10.74 -11.28 -13.09
C PHE A 108 -10.41 -12.71 -13.54
N TYR A 109 -9.86 -13.53 -12.65
CA TYR A 109 -9.53 -14.91 -12.93
C TYR A 109 -10.73 -15.68 -13.47
N ASN A 110 -10.54 -16.39 -14.59
CA ASN A 110 -11.58 -17.10 -15.32
C ASN A 110 -11.23 -18.58 -15.55
N HIS A 111 -10.39 -19.16 -14.69
CA HIS A 111 -9.91 -20.54 -14.79
C HIS A 111 -9.02 -20.87 -16.00
N GLY A 112 -8.54 -19.86 -16.73
CA GLY A 112 -7.68 -20.05 -17.90
C GLY A 112 -6.19 -19.74 -17.67
N ASP A 113 -5.86 -18.95 -16.64
CA ASP A 113 -4.49 -18.48 -16.40
C ASP A 113 -3.72 -19.46 -15.50
N ARG A 114 -2.55 -19.91 -15.98
CA ARG A 114 -1.69 -20.85 -15.24
C ARG A 114 -0.80 -20.16 -14.21
N GLU A 115 -0.62 -18.85 -14.32
CA GLU A 115 0.24 -18.05 -13.43
C GLU A 115 -0.51 -17.51 -12.20
N VAL A 116 -1.82 -17.79 -12.11
CA VAL A 116 -2.69 -17.37 -11.02
C VAL A 116 -2.94 -18.53 -10.07
N ASP A 117 -2.68 -18.33 -8.77
CA ASP A 117 -3.16 -19.27 -7.74
C ASP A 117 -4.70 -19.20 -7.68
N PRO A 118 -5.41 -20.28 -8.07
CA PRO A 118 -6.86 -20.27 -8.12
C PRO A 118 -7.49 -20.00 -6.75
N ARG A 119 -6.88 -20.46 -5.66
CA ARG A 119 -7.44 -20.28 -4.31
C ARG A 119 -7.39 -18.83 -3.86
N ALA A 120 -6.30 -18.15 -4.18
CA ALA A 120 -6.16 -16.72 -3.90
C ALA A 120 -7.13 -15.90 -4.75
N ALA A 121 -7.28 -16.25 -6.03
CA ALA A 121 -8.22 -15.60 -6.94
C ALA A 121 -9.66 -15.77 -6.46
N GLU A 122 -10.08 -17.00 -6.15
CA GLU A 122 -11.41 -17.31 -5.62
C GLU A 122 -11.68 -16.59 -4.29
N THR A 123 -10.65 -16.44 -3.45
CA THR A 123 -10.76 -15.67 -2.20
C THR A 123 -11.04 -14.18 -2.48
N ILE A 124 -10.27 -13.55 -3.36
CA ILE A 124 -10.43 -12.14 -3.73
C ILE A 124 -11.79 -11.91 -4.39
N GLN A 125 -12.16 -12.76 -5.34
CA GLN A 125 -13.45 -12.71 -6.03
C GLN A 125 -14.63 -12.89 -5.07
N GLY A 126 -14.51 -13.84 -4.13
CA GLY A 126 -15.51 -14.06 -3.10
C GLY A 126 -15.69 -12.83 -2.20
N TYR A 127 -14.61 -12.21 -1.74
CA TYR A 127 -14.68 -10.98 -0.95
C TYR A 127 -15.35 -9.84 -1.72
N ILE A 128 -14.96 -9.62 -2.98
CA ILE A 128 -15.54 -8.58 -3.84
C ILE A 128 -17.03 -8.83 -4.06
N ALA A 129 -17.41 -10.05 -4.48
CA ALA A 129 -18.80 -10.40 -4.75
C ALA A 129 -19.70 -10.25 -3.52
N ASN A 130 -19.25 -10.71 -2.35
CA ASN A 130 -20.00 -10.57 -1.10
C ASN A 130 -20.14 -9.11 -0.67
N PHE A 131 -19.06 -8.32 -0.79
CA PHE A 131 -19.07 -6.90 -0.46
C PHE A 131 -20.01 -6.12 -1.39
N VAL A 132 -19.98 -6.37 -2.70
CA VAL A 132 -20.91 -5.76 -3.67
C VAL A 132 -22.35 -6.10 -3.32
N ARG A 133 -22.62 -7.35 -2.95
CA ARG A 133 -23.96 -7.83 -2.64
C ARG A 133 -24.54 -7.25 -1.35
N SER A 134 -23.71 -7.06 -0.31
CA SER A 134 -24.20 -6.86 1.06
C SER A 134 -23.46 -5.82 1.90
N GLY A 135 -22.37 -5.25 1.39
CA GLY A 135 -21.46 -4.40 2.16
C GLY A 135 -20.55 -5.17 3.14
N ASN A 136 -20.64 -6.51 3.19
CA ASN A 136 -19.80 -7.36 4.03
C ASN A 136 -19.07 -8.38 3.14
N PRO A 137 -17.72 -8.45 3.14
CA PRO A 137 -16.97 -9.38 2.30
C PRO A 137 -17.04 -10.84 2.77
N ASN A 138 -17.47 -11.09 4.00
CA ASN A 138 -17.52 -12.44 4.57
C ASN A 138 -18.60 -13.31 3.90
N GLY A 139 -18.29 -14.60 3.74
CA GLY A 139 -19.21 -15.57 3.15
C GLY A 139 -18.75 -17.00 3.35
N PHE A 140 -19.54 -17.94 2.85
CA PHE A 140 -19.25 -19.38 2.95
C PHE A 140 -17.91 -19.72 2.28
N ASN A 141 -17.12 -20.59 2.93
CA ASN A 141 -15.80 -21.05 2.46
C ASN A 141 -14.73 -19.96 2.24
N LEU A 142 -14.93 -18.73 2.76
CA LEU A 142 -13.90 -17.70 2.74
C LEU A 142 -13.20 -17.62 4.09
N PRO A 143 -11.88 -17.32 4.11
CA PRO A 143 -11.22 -16.88 5.33
C PRO A 143 -11.96 -15.66 5.91
N TYR A 144 -11.96 -15.54 7.24
CA TYR A 144 -12.64 -14.42 7.87
C TYR A 144 -11.96 -13.11 7.50
N PHE A 145 -12.75 -12.12 7.11
CA PHE A 145 -12.30 -10.77 6.81
C PHE A 145 -12.78 -9.83 7.91
N ALA A 146 -11.89 -9.59 8.87
CA ALA A 146 -12.12 -8.67 9.96
C ALA A 146 -12.27 -7.24 9.45
N MET A 147 -13.25 -6.51 9.99
CA MET A 147 -13.30 -5.06 9.83
C MET A 147 -12.07 -4.43 10.51
N GLN A 148 -11.48 -3.42 9.87
CA GLN A 148 -10.24 -2.79 10.32
C GLN A 148 -10.39 -2.28 11.76
N GLY A 149 -11.42 -1.48 12.02
CA GLY A 149 -11.83 -1.06 13.36
C GLY A 149 -10.70 -0.44 14.19
N LYS A 150 -10.75 -0.65 15.51
CA LYS A 150 -9.73 -0.14 16.45
C LYS A 150 -8.41 -0.93 16.38
N ASN A 151 -8.45 -2.15 15.87
CA ASN A 151 -7.29 -3.03 15.80
C ASN A 151 -6.48 -2.82 14.53
N TYR A 152 -6.91 -1.92 13.64
CA TYR A 152 -6.31 -1.69 12.33
C TYR A 152 -6.12 -3.00 11.55
N SER A 153 -7.11 -3.90 11.62
CA SER A 153 -7.00 -5.23 11.02
C SER A 153 -6.98 -5.16 9.49
N MET A 154 -6.11 -5.97 8.89
CA MET A 154 -6.00 -6.15 7.44
C MET A 154 -5.81 -7.64 7.12
N ASN A 155 -6.44 -8.10 6.05
CA ASN A 155 -6.17 -9.43 5.50
C ASN A 155 -5.00 -9.40 4.51
N ASN A 156 -4.02 -10.27 4.67
CA ASN A 156 -2.97 -10.57 3.72
C ASN A 156 -3.39 -11.75 2.86
N VAL A 157 -3.65 -11.56 1.57
CA VAL A 157 -3.86 -12.66 0.62
C VAL A 157 -2.52 -13.02 0.00
N GLY A 158 -1.89 -14.10 0.46
CA GLY A 158 -0.56 -14.53 0.04
C GLY A 158 -0.46 -16.00 -0.34
N VAL A 159 0.74 -16.44 -0.70
CA VAL A 159 1.04 -17.83 -1.15
C VAL A 159 0.68 -18.91 -0.12
N ASN A 160 0.66 -18.56 1.16
CA ASN A 160 0.33 -19.48 2.25
C ASN A 160 -1.13 -19.29 2.73
N GLY A 161 -1.99 -18.77 1.86
CA GLY A 161 -3.39 -18.45 2.16
C GLY A 161 -3.57 -17.06 2.77
N THR A 162 -4.77 -16.83 3.31
CA THR A 162 -5.13 -15.53 3.90
C THR A 162 -4.81 -15.49 5.39
N GLN A 163 -4.13 -14.43 5.82
CA GLN A 163 -3.80 -14.19 7.24
C GLN A 163 -4.24 -12.79 7.65
N THR A 164 -4.84 -12.63 8.82
CA THR A 164 -5.16 -11.30 9.36
C THR A 164 -4.01 -10.79 10.21
N PHE A 165 -3.58 -9.56 9.96
CA PHE A 165 -2.52 -8.88 10.71
C PHE A 165 -2.86 -7.40 10.82
N VAL A 166 -2.00 -6.64 11.49
CA VAL A 166 -2.22 -5.20 11.61
C VAL A 166 -1.75 -4.52 10.33
N ASP A 167 -2.60 -3.67 9.75
CA ASP A 167 -2.33 -2.89 8.55
C ASP A 167 -0.96 -2.18 8.67
N PRO A 168 0.01 -2.49 7.79
CA PRO A 168 1.33 -1.87 7.82
C PRO A 168 1.32 -0.49 7.13
N ALA A 169 0.31 -0.18 6.32
CA ALA A 169 0.03 1.16 5.80
C ALA A 169 -0.63 2.06 6.87
N ARG A 170 -0.27 1.84 8.14
CA ARG A 170 -0.54 2.73 9.27
C ARG A 170 0.80 3.17 9.85
N GLY A 171 0.96 4.45 10.11
CA GLY A 171 2.18 4.94 10.72
C GLY A 171 2.46 6.38 10.35
N LEU A 172 3.45 6.95 11.04
CA LEU A 172 3.78 8.37 10.92
C LEU A 172 4.04 8.81 9.47
N ALA A 173 4.66 7.95 8.66
CA ALA A 173 4.97 8.26 7.27
C ALA A 173 3.71 8.36 6.39
N VAL A 174 2.88 7.32 6.36
CA VAL A 174 1.60 7.34 5.63
C VAL A 174 0.65 8.41 6.17
N ASP A 175 0.63 8.62 7.49
CA ASP A 175 -0.17 9.66 8.14
C ASP A 175 0.28 11.07 7.74
N TYR A 176 1.58 11.29 7.55
CA TYR A 176 2.12 12.56 7.04
C TYR A 176 1.59 12.84 5.64
N TRP A 177 1.68 11.88 4.72
CA TRP A 177 1.15 12.03 3.36
C TRP A 177 -0.37 12.26 3.35
N ALA A 178 -1.12 11.45 4.10
CA ALA A 178 -2.57 11.56 4.18
C ALA A 178 -3.06 12.87 4.85
N SER A 179 -2.24 13.49 5.71
CA SER A 179 -2.59 14.76 6.36
C SER A 179 -2.52 15.98 5.44
N GLY A 180 -1.83 15.86 4.30
CA GLY A 180 -1.61 16.99 3.39
C GLY A 180 -0.62 18.04 3.90
N LYS A 181 0.05 17.83 5.05
CA LYS A 181 1.03 18.79 5.61
C LYS A 181 2.13 19.22 4.63
N ILE A 182 2.48 18.38 3.67
CA ILE A 182 3.45 18.73 2.64
C ILE A 182 3.01 19.93 1.78
N TRP A 183 1.70 20.17 1.67
CA TRP A 183 1.12 21.31 0.94
C TRP A 183 1.22 22.63 1.72
N ASP A 184 1.28 22.58 3.05
CA ASP A 184 1.41 23.78 3.90
C ASP A 184 2.77 24.48 3.72
N ASP A 185 3.77 23.73 3.25
CA ASP A 185 5.15 24.17 3.08
C ASP A 185 5.50 24.45 1.60
N ILE A 186 4.51 24.55 0.70
CA ILE A 186 4.77 24.91 -0.70
C ILE A 186 5.04 26.41 -0.81
N LEU A 187 6.26 26.73 -1.25
CA LEU A 187 6.68 28.08 -1.52
C LEU A 187 6.17 28.49 -2.90
N TYR A 188 5.16 29.36 -2.94
CA TYR A 188 4.73 30.05 -4.16
C TYR A 188 5.70 31.18 -4.53
#